data_AF-A0A3B3TK07-F1
#
_entry.id   AF-A0A3B3TK07-F1
#
_cell.length_a   1.000
_cell.length_b   1.000
_cell.length_c   1.000
_cell.angle_alpha   90.00
_cell.angle_beta   90.00
_cell.angle_gamma   90.00
#
_symmetry.space_group_name_H-M   'P 1'
#
loop_
_entity.id
_entity.type
_entity.pdbx_description
1 polymer ?
#
loop_
_entity_poly.entity_id
_entity_poly.type
_entity_poly.pdbx_seq_one_letter_code
_entity_poly.pdbx_strand_id
1 'polypeptide(L)'
;MSSAHLSTVDGTDRLCVSERAQCVPSPVLHLRQLPADTSEQEVVDLALPFGRVSKLITLRTKNQAFLEMASEEAAVTMVNYYASAPPTIRNQPVFIQYSTHRELKTDNLTNQRALQAISTAAVHSGSLASSEGRGLIPAPSAVLRIIVENLFYPVTLEVLQQIFSKFGSVLKIITFTRNNQFQALLQFSDAVHAQHAKASLDGQNIYNGCCTLRIDFSKLSALNVKYNNDKSRDFTRADLPSGELDPAGAAAFGVALPPYGAAAFPPSFHQHTGLPVGAVPGSLMSPPRMALQVAPPAGYSVLLVSNLDPERVSPHCLFILFGVYGDVQRVKILFNKKENALVQMSDATQAQLAMSHLNGQRLHGNVIRVTLSKHPVVQLPRGGAGSEEQTLTQDFSGSALHRFKKPGSKNFNNIFPPSATLHLSNIPSSVGEDALKDLFSSRGFAVKAFKFFQKDRKMALLQLASVEEAVEALIALHDQQLDHNQHLRVSFSKSTI
;
A
#
# COMPACT_ATOMS: atom_id res chain seq x y z
N MET A 1 -73.31 5.86 16.19
CA MET A 1 -74.23 6.24 17.27
C MET A 1 -74.48 4.97 18.07
N SER A 2 -74.14 4.84 19.36
CA SER A 2 -73.56 5.81 20.30
C SER A 2 -72.55 5.15 21.25
N SER A 3 -71.74 5.98 21.92
CA SER A 3 -70.66 5.59 22.84
C SER A 3 -71.09 5.55 24.32
N ALA A 4 -70.14 5.21 25.21
CA ALA A 4 -70.15 5.36 26.68
C ALA A 4 -71.01 4.35 27.48
N HIS A 5 -70.68 3.91 28.70
CA HIS A 5 -69.48 3.99 29.58
C HIS A 5 -69.57 2.72 30.49
N LEU A 6 -68.55 2.17 31.16
CA LEU A 6 -67.83 2.72 32.31
C LEU A 6 -66.65 1.78 32.66
N SER A 7 -65.59 2.30 33.29
CA SER A 7 -64.36 1.58 33.65
C SER A 7 -64.12 1.55 35.16
N THR A 8 -63.66 0.41 35.72
CA THR A 8 -62.79 0.34 36.92
C THR A 8 -62.11 -1.04 37.05
N VAL A 9 -60.78 -1.09 36.86
CA VAL A 9 -59.72 -1.48 37.83
C VAL A 9 -60.18 -2.34 39.04
N ASP A 10 -59.55 -3.44 39.48
CA ASP A 10 -58.16 -3.96 39.33
C ASP A 10 -58.13 -5.52 39.45
N GLY A 11 -56.97 -6.17 39.30
CA GLY A 11 -56.74 -7.48 39.96
C GLY A 11 -55.99 -8.60 39.22
N THR A 12 -54.68 -8.42 39.00
CA THR A 12 -53.64 -9.48 38.90
C THR A 12 -53.72 -10.57 37.80
N ASP A 13 -52.84 -10.39 36.82
CA ASP A 13 -52.21 -11.37 35.94
C ASP A 13 -52.28 -12.87 36.28
N ARG A 14 -52.89 -13.63 35.36
CA ARG A 14 -52.39 -14.96 34.93
C ARG A 14 -52.57 -15.12 33.42
N LEU A 15 -51.76 -14.43 32.63
CA LEU A 15 -51.72 -14.65 31.19
C LEU A 15 -51.01 -15.96 30.85
N CYS A 16 -51.81 -16.85 30.27
CA CYS A 16 -51.50 -18.17 29.72
C CYS A 16 -50.08 -18.31 29.15
N VAL A 17 -49.39 -19.37 29.61
CA VAL A 17 -48.15 -19.86 29.00
C VAL A 17 -48.45 -20.36 27.59
N SER A 18 -48.25 -19.50 26.59
CA SER A 18 -48.22 -19.92 25.19
C SER A 18 -46.88 -20.60 24.93
N GLU A 19 -46.93 -21.87 24.52
CA GLU A 19 -45.77 -22.72 24.20
C GLU A 19 -44.83 -22.05 23.19
N ARG A 20 -43.81 -21.35 23.70
CA ARG A 20 -42.65 -20.97 22.91
C ARG A 20 -41.69 -22.14 22.92
N ALA A 21 -41.46 -22.69 21.73
CA ALA A 21 -40.60 -23.84 21.47
C ALA A 21 -39.41 -23.92 22.43
N GLN A 22 -39.27 -25.05 23.11
CA GLN A 22 -38.18 -25.34 24.05
C GLN A 22 -36.84 -25.18 23.33
N CYS A 23 -36.24 -24.00 23.48
CA CYS A 23 -35.01 -23.66 22.82
C CYS A 23 -33.88 -24.20 23.69
N VAL A 24 -33.23 -25.27 23.24
CA VAL A 24 -32.07 -25.86 23.90
C VAL A 24 -31.05 -24.75 24.16
N PRO A 25 -30.49 -24.63 25.39
CA PRO A 25 -29.49 -23.62 25.66
C PRO A 25 -28.33 -23.74 24.66
N SER A 26 -27.94 -22.57 24.16
CA SER A 26 -26.93 -22.40 23.14
C SER A 26 -26.07 -21.19 23.53
N PRO A 27 -24.74 -21.27 23.42
CA PRO A 27 -23.88 -20.11 23.64
C PRO A 27 -24.08 -19.03 22.57
N VAL A 28 -24.74 -19.34 21.43
CA VAL A 28 -25.09 -18.36 20.40
C VAL A 28 -26.50 -17.85 20.61
N LEU A 29 -26.63 -16.53 20.70
CA LEU A 29 -27.88 -15.79 20.79
C LEU A 29 -28.20 -15.10 19.46
N HIS A 30 -29.48 -15.04 19.12
CA HIS A 30 -30.03 -14.34 17.96
C HIS A 30 -30.76 -13.07 18.43
N LEU A 31 -30.27 -11.92 17.99
CA LEU A 31 -30.85 -10.61 18.23
C LEU A 31 -31.65 -10.17 16.99
N ARG A 32 -32.92 -9.84 17.19
CA ARG A 32 -33.86 -9.39 16.14
C ARG A 32 -34.31 -7.96 16.40
N GLN A 33 -34.66 -7.26 15.32
CA GLN A 33 -35.19 -5.89 15.35
C GLN A 33 -34.14 -4.86 15.80
N LEU A 34 -32.90 -5.02 15.33
CA LEU A 34 -31.84 -4.02 15.52
C LEU A 34 -32.08 -2.81 14.59
N PRO A 35 -31.93 -1.56 15.06
CA PRO A 35 -31.90 -0.39 14.18
C PRO A 35 -30.88 -0.53 13.03
N ALA A 36 -31.20 0.02 11.85
CA ALA A 36 -30.34 -0.12 10.65
C ALA A 36 -28.91 0.43 10.85
N ASP A 37 -28.77 1.48 11.66
CA ASP A 37 -27.51 2.15 11.98
C ASP A 37 -26.87 1.68 13.30
N THR A 38 -27.23 0.48 13.77
CA THR A 38 -26.65 -0.11 15.00
C THR A 38 -25.20 -0.48 14.78
N SER A 39 -24.34 -0.04 15.70
CA SER A 39 -22.92 -0.40 15.75
C SER A 39 -22.71 -1.76 16.41
N GLU A 40 -21.59 -2.42 16.09
CA GLU A 40 -21.19 -3.66 16.75
C GLU A 40 -20.91 -3.46 18.25
N GLN A 41 -20.51 -2.25 18.67
CA GLN A 41 -20.25 -1.92 20.07
C GLN A 41 -21.55 -1.87 20.90
N GLU A 42 -22.62 -1.22 20.41
CA GLU A 42 -23.92 -1.18 21.11
C GLU A 42 -24.51 -2.58 21.34
N VAL A 43 -24.22 -3.55 20.46
CA VAL A 43 -24.62 -4.96 20.63
C VAL A 43 -23.74 -5.70 21.65
N VAL A 44 -22.44 -5.37 21.72
CA VAL A 44 -21.53 -5.91 22.74
C VAL A 44 -21.85 -5.34 24.12
N ASP A 45 -22.17 -4.05 24.23
CA ASP A 45 -22.46 -3.38 25.50
C ASP A 45 -23.69 -3.95 26.22
N LEU A 46 -24.68 -4.45 25.47
CA LEU A 46 -25.80 -5.23 26.00
C LEU A 46 -25.37 -6.60 26.57
N ALA A 47 -24.28 -7.18 26.07
CA ALA A 47 -23.80 -8.50 26.48
C ALA A 47 -22.79 -8.45 27.63
N LEU A 48 -22.01 -7.36 27.74
CA LEU A 48 -20.99 -7.18 28.76
C LEU A 48 -21.44 -7.45 30.21
N PRO A 49 -22.67 -7.10 30.66
CA PRO A 49 -23.13 -7.39 32.03
C PRO A 49 -23.29 -8.89 32.33
N PHE A 50 -23.42 -9.73 31.30
CA PHE A 50 -23.70 -11.17 31.43
C PHE A 50 -22.47 -12.03 31.17
N GLY A 51 -21.51 -11.55 30.36
CA GLY A 51 -20.24 -12.22 30.16
C GLY A 51 -19.46 -11.71 28.95
N ARG A 52 -18.30 -12.34 28.71
CA ARG A 52 -17.47 -12.04 27.54
C ARG A 52 -18.13 -12.54 26.27
N VAL A 53 -18.17 -11.69 25.24
CA VAL A 53 -18.55 -12.07 23.87
C VAL A 53 -17.36 -12.78 23.19
N SER A 54 -17.61 -13.98 22.65
CA SER A 54 -16.68 -14.76 21.82
C SER A 54 -16.65 -14.24 20.38
N LYS A 55 -17.83 -14.09 19.75
CA LYS A 55 -17.99 -13.63 18.37
C LYS A 55 -19.29 -12.84 18.19
N LEU A 56 -19.31 -11.95 17.20
CA LEU A 56 -20.50 -11.21 16.79
C LEU A 56 -20.56 -11.15 15.26
N ILE A 57 -21.73 -11.45 14.68
CA ILE A 57 -22.00 -11.32 13.24
C ILE A 57 -23.27 -10.47 13.07
N THR A 58 -23.15 -9.30 12.44
CA THR A 58 -24.29 -8.41 12.17
C THR A 58 -24.79 -8.54 10.73
N LEU A 59 -26.07 -8.87 10.54
CA LEU A 59 -26.74 -8.92 9.25
C LEU A 59 -27.52 -7.61 9.05
N ARG A 60 -26.80 -6.54 8.70
CA ARG A 60 -27.38 -5.19 8.52
C ARG A 60 -28.51 -5.14 7.47
N THR A 61 -28.47 -6.01 6.47
CA THR A 61 -29.55 -6.15 5.46
C THR A 61 -30.84 -6.77 5.99
N LYS A 62 -30.83 -7.34 7.19
CA LYS A 62 -31.99 -8.00 7.83
C LYS A 62 -32.30 -7.47 9.23
N ASN A 63 -31.61 -6.42 9.71
CA ASN A 63 -31.79 -5.86 11.05
C ASN A 63 -31.69 -6.94 12.17
N GLN A 64 -30.72 -7.84 12.00
CA GLN A 64 -30.48 -9.02 12.84
C GLN A 64 -29.00 -9.17 13.17
N ALA A 65 -28.67 -9.78 14.31
CA ALA A 65 -27.31 -10.19 14.63
C ALA A 65 -27.28 -11.54 15.36
N PHE A 66 -26.14 -12.21 15.27
CA PHE A 66 -25.84 -13.40 16.05
C PHE A 66 -24.62 -13.14 16.95
N LEU A 67 -24.77 -13.46 18.22
CA LEU A 67 -23.82 -13.16 19.30
C LEU A 67 -23.44 -14.47 20.00
N GLU A 68 -22.19 -14.89 19.89
CA GLU A 68 -21.66 -16.05 20.61
C GLU A 68 -21.05 -15.58 21.93
N MET A 69 -21.57 -16.05 23.06
CA MET A 69 -21.03 -15.83 24.40
C MET A 69 -19.90 -16.83 24.68
N ALA A 70 -18.90 -16.41 25.48
CA ALA A 70 -17.77 -17.27 25.86
C ALA A 70 -18.11 -18.36 26.88
N SER A 71 -19.31 -18.31 27.49
CA SER A 71 -19.88 -19.37 28.33
C SER A 71 -21.36 -19.56 27.98
N GLU A 72 -21.82 -20.81 27.96
CA GLU A 72 -23.24 -21.15 27.81
C GLU A 72 -24.07 -20.59 28.97
N GLU A 73 -23.51 -20.58 30.18
CA GLU A 73 -24.14 -20.00 31.38
C GLU A 73 -24.43 -18.50 31.20
N ALA A 74 -23.48 -17.74 30.64
CA ALA A 74 -23.64 -16.32 30.35
C ALA A 74 -24.75 -16.06 29.32
N ALA A 75 -24.86 -16.91 28.29
CA ALA A 75 -25.96 -16.84 27.33
C ALA A 75 -27.32 -17.12 28.00
N VAL A 76 -27.37 -18.09 28.94
CA VAL A 76 -28.58 -18.41 29.70
C VAL A 76 -29.00 -17.25 30.61
N THR A 77 -28.07 -16.64 31.36
CA THR A 77 -28.36 -15.47 32.20
C THR A 77 -28.86 -14.28 31.37
N MET A 78 -28.24 -14.01 30.22
CA MET A 78 -28.61 -12.92 29.32
C MET A 78 -30.04 -13.08 28.77
N VAL A 79 -30.41 -14.28 28.29
CA VAL A 79 -31.77 -14.54 27.79
C VAL A 79 -32.81 -14.46 28.91
N ASN A 80 -32.52 -15.03 30.08
CA ASN A 80 -33.46 -15.00 31.22
C ASN A 80 -33.70 -13.57 31.73
N TYR A 81 -32.65 -12.74 31.81
CA TYR A 81 -32.78 -11.34 32.21
C TYR A 81 -33.60 -10.53 31.18
N TYR A 82 -33.23 -10.59 29.90
CA TYR A 82 -33.89 -9.83 28.84
C TYR A 82 -35.28 -10.36 28.45
N ALA A 83 -35.66 -11.57 28.90
CA ALA A 83 -37.04 -12.03 28.88
C ALA A 83 -37.94 -11.28 29.87
N SER A 84 -37.39 -10.76 30.98
CA SER A 84 -38.13 -10.00 32.00
C SER A 84 -38.11 -8.49 31.77
N ALA A 85 -37.05 -7.96 31.17
CA ALA A 85 -36.88 -6.54 30.87
C ALA A 85 -36.33 -6.39 29.44
N PRO A 86 -37.15 -6.08 28.40
CA PRO A 86 -36.67 -6.01 27.03
C PRO A 86 -35.60 -4.92 26.82
N PRO A 87 -34.45 -5.23 26.19
CA PRO A 87 -33.41 -4.24 25.92
C PRO A 87 -33.86 -3.25 24.84
N THR A 88 -33.43 -2.00 24.97
CA THR A 88 -33.64 -0.97 23.94
C THR A 88 -32.30 -0.45 23.42
N ILE A 89 -32.16 -0.41 22.09
CA ILE A 89 -31.05 0.29 21.41
C ILE A 89 -31.66 1.54 20.77
N ARG A 90 -31.17 2.72 21.15
CA ARG A 90 -31.65 4.03 20.64
C ARG A 90 -33.19 4.14 20.68
N ASN A 91 -33.78 3.76 21.80
CA ASN A 91 -35.23 3.73 22.04
C ASN A 91 -36.05 2.74 21.18
N GLN A 92 -35.43 1.80 20.47
CA GLN A 92 -36.12 0.68 19.80
C GLN A 92 -35.93 -0.63 20.57
N PRO A 93 -37.00 -1.42 20.83
CA PRO A 93 -36.90 -2.69 21.53
C PRO A 93 -36.26 -3.77 20.65
N VAL A 94 -35.29 -4.49 21.23
CA VAL A 94 -34.54 -5.58 20.59
C VAL A 94 -34.95 -6.90 21.23
N PHE A 95 -35.18 -7.92 20.41
CA PHE A 95 -35.60 -9.25 20.89
C PHE A 95 -34.43 -10.24 20.86
N ILE A 96 -34.15 -10.87 22.00
CA ILE A 96 -33.03 -11.80 22.18
C ILE A 96 -33.59 -13.20 22.44
N GLN A 97 -33.10 -14.19 21.71
CA GLN A 97 -33.46 -15.61 21.88
C GLN A 97 -32.22 -16.49 21.63
N TYR A 98 -32.23 -17.75 22.08
CA TYR A 98 -31.19 -18.70 21.67
C TYR A 98 -31.23 -18.93 20.15
N SER A 99 -30.05 -19.07 19.55
CA SER A 99 -29.90 -19.46 18.15
C SER A 99 -30.01 -20.97 18.00
N THR A 100 -30.52 -21.42 16.86
CA THR A 100 -30.48 -22.84 16.45
C THR A 100 -29.07 -23.33 16.11
N HIS A 101 -28.11 -22.41 15.97
CA HIS A 101 -26.69 -22.71 15.81
C HIS A 101 -26.00 -22.74 17.18
N ARG A 102 -25.12 -23.73 17.41
CA ARG A 102 -24.29 -23.81 18.64
C ARG A 102 -22.92 -23.15 18.53
N GLU A 103 -22.44 -22.88 17.32
CA GLU A 103 -21.19 -22.17 17.05
C GLU A 103 -21.38 -21.28 15.82
N LEU A 104 -20.79 -20.10 15.82
CA LEU A 104 -20.71 -19.25 14.63
C LEU A 104 -19.50 -19.67 13.78
N LYS A 105 -19.80 -20.35 12.66
CA LYS A 105 -18.84 -20.68 11.59
C LYS A 105 -18.68 -19.47 10.67
N THR A 106 -17.46 -18.93 10.60
CA THR A 106 -17.18 -17.63 9.95
C THR A 106 -16.53 -17.80 8.58
N ASP A 107 -17.24 -18.43 7.64
CA ASP A 107 -16.82 -18.46 6.22
C ASP A 107 -17.14 -17.13 5.50
N ASN A 108 -16.59 -16.03 6.01
CA ASN A 108 -16.40 -14.78 5.25
C ASN A 108 -15.43 -13.80 5.96
N LEU A 109 -14.55 -13.17 5.17
CA LEU A 109 -13.31 -12.51 5.60
C LEU A 109 -13.46 -11.11 6.26
N THR A 110 -14.66 -10.71 6.68
CA THR A 110 -14.97 -9.26 6.86
C THR A 110 -15.02 -8.77 8.32
N ASN A 111 -15.51 -9.56 9.29
CA ASN A 111 -15.89 -9.04 10.62
C ASN A 111 -15.17 -9.74 11.80
N GLN A 112 -13.83 -9.68 11.85
CA GLN A 112 -13.05 -10.16 13.00
C GLN A 112 -12.01 -9.13 13.47
N ARG A 113 -12.47 -7.92 13.83
CA ARG A 113 -11.62 -6.83 14.35
C ARG A 113 -12.13 -6.10 15.61
N ALA A 114 -13.23 -6.56 16.22
CA ALA A 114 -13.90 -5.82 17.31
C ALA A 114 -13.62 -6.28 18.77
N LEU A 115 -12.98 -7.45 19.00
CA LEU A 115 -13.07 -8.16 20.30
C LEU A 115 -11.73 -8.47 21.01
N GLN A 116 -10.69 -7.63 20.88
CA GLN A 116 -9.43 -7.80 21.63
C GLN A 116 -8.94 -6.54 22.38
N ALA A 117 -9.83 -5.60 22.71
CA ALA A 117 -9.46 -4.31 23.30
C ALA A 117 -10.16 -3.94 24.63
N ILE A 118 -10.62 -4.91 25.43
CA ILE A 118 -11.18 -4.64 26.78
C ILE A 118 -10.78 -5.73 27.78
N SER A 119 -9.54 -5.70 28.30
CA SER A 119 -9.11 -6.41 29.53
C SER A 119 -7.70 -5.98 29.96
N THR A 120 -7.56 -4.87 30.73
CA THR A 120 -6.46 -4.64 31.70
C THR A 120 -6.68 -3.32 32.45
N ALA A 121 -7.51 -3.34 33.50
CA ALA A 121 -7.60 -2.25 34.48
C ALA A 121 -8.22 -2.70 35.82
N ALA A 122 -7.59 -3.64 36.54
CA ALA A 122 -7.75 -3.79 38.00
C ALA A 122 -6.70 -4.75 38.63
N VAL A 123 -5.90 -4.20 39.53
CA VAL A 123 -5.24 -4.78 40.73
C VAL A 123 -4.31 -6.01 40.64
N HIS A 124 -3.17 -5.87 41.34
CA HIS A 124 -2.20 -6.94 41.65
C HIS A 124 -2.67 -7.80 42.83
N SER A 125 -2.33 -9.09 42.83
CA SER A 125 -1.59 -9.79 43.93
C SER A 125 -1.53 -11.30 43.70
N GLY A 126 -0.44 -11.95 44.12
CA GLY A 126 -0.39 -13.42 44.32
C GLY A 126 0.67 -14.14 43.49
N SER A 127 1.74 -14.58 44.16
CA SER A 127 2.72 -15.55 43.65
C SER A 127 2.22 -16.98 43.88
N LEU A 128 2.42 -17.89 42.92
CA LEU A 128 3.08 -19.18 43.19
C LEU A 128 3.56 -19.86 41.88
N ALA A 129 4.46 -20.83 42.02
CA ALA A 129 5.21 -21.44 40.93
C ALA A 129 4.69 -22.82 40.48
N SER A 130 5.31 -23.34 39.41
CA SER A 130 5.43 -24.75 39.02
C SER A 130 4.29 -25.39 38.20
N SER A 131 4.56 -25.65 36.92
CA SER A 131 4.57 -27.02 36.36
C SER A 131 5.20 -27.04 34.96
N GLU A 132 5.77 -28.17 34.55
CA GLU A 132 6.67 -28.29 33.40
C GLU A 132 5.98 -28.66 32.07
N GLY A 133 6.59 -28.23 30.96
CA GLY A 133 6.81 -29.10 29.80
C GLY A 133 5.71 -29.24 28.74
N ARG A 134 5.72 -28.36 27.74
CA ARG A 134 5.71 -28.75 26.30
C ARG A 134 5.91 -27.58 25.34
N GLY A 135 6.80 -27.76 24.36
CA GLY A 135 6.96 -26.87 23.21
C GLY A 135 8.09 -25.85 23.34
N LEU A 136 9.13 -25.98 22.51
CA LEU A 136 10.19 -24.99 22.36
C LEU A 136 9.63 -23.70 21.74
N ILE A 137 9.32 -22.72 22.59
CA ILE A 137 9.08 -21.34 22.14
C ILE A 137 10.45 -20.76 21.73
N PRO A 138 10.65 -20.29 20.49
CA PRO A 138 11.88 -19.61 20.12
C PRO A 138 12.09 -18.38 21.02
N ALA A 139 13.32 -18.20 21.53
CA ALA A 139 13.65 -17.07 22.40
C ALA A 139 13.16 -15.75 21.76
N PRO A 140 12.41 -14.91 22.50
CA PRO A 140 11.71 -13.80 21.89
C PRO A 140 12.73 -12.75 21.43
N SER A 141 12.83 -12.55 20.11
CA SER A 141 13.79 -11.60 19.55
C SER A 141 13.30 -10.17 19.77
N ALA A 142 14.12 -9.34 20.43
CA ALA A 142 13.87 -7.90 20.57
C ALA A 142 14.09 -7.12 19.26
N VAL A 143 14.53 -7.80 18.19
CA VAL A 143 14.75 -7.21 16.86
C VAL A 143 13.64 -7.63 15.91
N LEU A 144 12.94 -6.65 15.37
CA LEU A 144 11.92 -6.82 14.34
C LEU A 144 12.52 -6.58 12.96
N ARG A 145 12.14 -7.42 11.99
CA ARG A 145 12.30 -7.18 10.57
C ARG A 145 10.97 -6.66 10.03
N ILE A 146 10.99 -5.41 9.61
CA ILE A 146 9.86 -4.70 9.02
C ILE A 146 10.08 -4.68 7.50
N ILE A 147 9.10 -5.10 6.71
CA ILE A 147 9.01 -4.80 5.28
C ILE A 147 7.88 -3.79 5.12
N VAL A 148 8.08 -2.73 4.33
CA VAL A 148 6.98 -1.83 3.94
C VAL A 148 6.55 -2.18 2.52
N GLU A 149 5.41 -2.87 2.42
CA GLU A 149 4.70 -3.11 1.18
C GLU A 149 3.96 -1.84 0.75
N ASN A 150 3.65 -1.70 -0.54
CA ASN A 150 2.87 -0.57 -1.05
C ASN A 150 3.46 0.81 -0.64
N LEU A 151 4.77 0.99 -0.82
CA LEU A 151 5.50 2.21 -0.45
C LEU A 151 5.13 3.38 -1.38
N PHE A 152 3.99 4.00 -1.12
CA PHE A 152 3.44 5.13 -1.89
C PHE A 152 3.95 6.50 -1.45
N TYR A 153 4.27 6.63 -0.16
CA TYR A 153 4.84 7.82 0.45
C TYR A 153 6.22 7.49 1.04
N PRO A 154 7.16 8.46 1.08
CA PRO A 154 8.48 8.23 1.64
C PRO A 154 8.39 7.93 3.14
N VAL A 155 8.75 6.70 3.53
CA VAL A 155 8.86 6.27 4.93
C VAL A 155 10.32 6.44 5.36
N THR A 156 10.58 7.38 6.27
CA THR A 156 11.92 7.60 6.83
C THR A 156 12.13 6.82 8.13
N LEU A 157 13.39 6.81 8.57
CA LEU A 157 13.83 6.27 9.86
C LEU A 157 13.08 6.91 11.04
N GLU A 158 12.82 8.22 10.99
CA GLU A 158 12.10 8.97 12.03
C GLU A 158 10.63 8.57 12.11
N VAL A 159 9.97 8.38 10.96
CA VAL A 159 8.56 7.94 10.91
C VAL A 159 8.42 6.56 11.57
N LEU A 160 9.34 5.63 11.29
CA LEU A 160 9.38 4.34 11.98
C LEU A 160 9.66 4.50 13.48
N GLN A 161 10.59 5.36 13.89
CA GLN A 161 10.83 5.63 15.31
C GLN A 161 9.58 6.17 16.02
N GLN A 162 8.85 7.10 15.40
CA GLN A 162 7.66 7.72 15.99
C GLN A 162 6.48 6.74 16.12
N ILE A 163 6.36 5.79 15.20
CA ILE A 163 5.31 4.75 15.24
C ILE A 163 5.64 3.70 16.29
N PHE A 164 6.86 3.19 16.30
CA PHE A 164 7.27 2.07 17.16
C PHE A 164 7.59 2.49 18.59
N SER A 165 7.99 3.74 18.85
CA SER A 165 8.22 4.27 20.21
C SER A 165 6.96 4.26 21.09
N LYS A 166 5.77 4.21 20.50
CA LYS A 166 4.49 4.02 21.23
C LYS A 166 4.39 2.68 21.96
N PHE A 167 5.21 1.70 21.58
CA PHE A 167 5.16 0.33 22.10
C PHE A 167 6.32 -0.02 23.04
N GLY A 168 7.32 0.86 23.16
CA GLY A 168 8.51 0.66 24.00
C GLY A 168 9.71 1.49 23.53
N SER A 169 10.82 1.45 24.27
CA SER A 169 12.03 2.20 23.89
C SER A 169 12.70 1.58 22.67
N VAL A 170 12.81 2.35 21.59
CA VAL A 170 13.50 1.93 20.36
C VAL A 170 14.98 2.31 20.48
N LEU A 171 15.85 1.30 20.55
CA LEU A 171 17.30 1.51 20.71
C LEU A 171 17.98 1.84 19.37
N LYS A 172 17.66 1.09 18.32
CA LYS A 172 18.36 1.15 17.02
C LYS A 172 17.42 0.89 15.86
N ILE A 173 17.61 1.63 14.76
CA ILE A 173 16.94 1.39 13.48
C ILE A 173 17.98 1.34 12.36
N ILE A 174 17.82 0.42 11.41
CA ILE A 174 18.57 0.36 10.15
C ILE A 174 17.56 0.16 9.01
N THR A 175 17.48 1.09 8.06
CA THR A 175 16.65 0.99 6.85
C THR A 175 17.52 0.64 5.63
N PHE A 176 16.99 -0.20 4.74
CA PHE A 176 17.67 -0.63 3.53
C PHE A 176 16.66 -1.13 2.48
N THR A 177 16.99 -0.94 1.20
CA THR A 177 16.20 -1.51 0.09
C THR A 177 16.84 -2.81 -0.35
N ARG A 178 16.08 -3.92 -0.32
CA ARG A 178 16.52 -5.23 -0.81
C ARG A 178 15.42 -5.87 -1.64
N ASN A 179 15.79 -6.40 -2.82
CA ASN A 179 14.86 -6.96 -3.80
C ASN A 179 13.72 -5.99 -4.19
N ASN A 180 14.06 -4.71 -4.36
CA ASN A 180 13.13 -3.60 -4.61
C ASN A 180 12.05 -3.37 -3.52
N GLN A 181 12.16 -4.01 -2.35
CA GLN A 181 11.32 -3.76 -1.18
C GLN A 181 12.09 -2.92 -0.16
N PHE A 182 11.43 -1.90 0.40
CA PHE A 182 11.95 -1.15 1.54
C PHE A 182 11.81 -2.03 2.80
N GLN A 183 12.93 -2.26 3.48
CA GLN A 183 12.99 -3.05 4.70
C GLN A 183 13.67 -2.22 5.81
N ALA A 184 13.27 -2.47 7.04
CA ALA A 184 13.91 -1.93 8.22
C ALA A 184 14.16 -3.04 9.25
N LEU A 185 15.28 -2.93 9.95
CA LEU A 185 15.55 -3.67 11.17
C LEU A 185 15.44 -2.70 12.34
N LEU A 186 14.61 -3.03 13.32
CA LEU A 186 14.35 -2.19 14.49
C LEU A 186 14.59 -3.02 15.75
N GLN A 187 15.38 -2.49 16.68
CA GLN A 187 15.64 -3.12 17.98
C GLN A 187 14.96 -2.35 19.11
N PHE A 188 14.12 -3.04 19.89
CA PHE A 188 13.59 -2.56 21.16
C PHE A 188 14.55 -2.82 22.32
N SER A 189 14.33 -2.13 23.44
CA SER A 189 14.94 -2.46 24.74
C SER A 189 14.59 -3.88 25.20
N ASP A 190 13.34 -4.28 25.00
CA ASP A 190 12.78 -5.52 25.54
C ASP A 190 12.06 -6.33 24.48
N ALA A 191 12.17 -7.66 24.60
CA ALA A 191 11.53 -8.58 23.68
C ALA A 191 9.99 -8.56 23.77
N VAL A 192 9.43 -8.24 24.94
CA VAL A 192 7.97 -8.12 25.16
C VAL A 192 7.40 -6.94 24.37
N HIS A 193 8.11 -5.80 24.36
CA HIS A 193 7.73 -4.63 23.56
C HIS A 193 7.80 -4.94 22.05
N ALA A 194 8.80 -5.70 21.60
CA ALA A 194 8.88 -6.18 20.22
C ALA A 194 7.71 -7.11 19.84
N GLN A 195 7.32 -8.02 20.73
CA GLN A 195 6.15 -8.90 20.53
C GLN A 195 4.84 -8.11 20.41
N HIS A 196 4.63 -7.15 21.31
CA HIS A 196 3.44 -6.29 21.30
C HIS A 196 3.39 -5.41 20.03
N ALA A 197 4.50 -4.74 19.68
CA ALA A 197 4.61 -3.95 18.47
C ALA A 197 4.32 -4.78 17.20
N LYS A 198 4.84 -6.01 17.11
CA LYS A 198 4.50 -6.92 16.01
C LYS A 198 3.01 -7.22 15.99
N ALA A 199 2.41 -7.62 17.11
CA ALA A 199 1.00 -8.01 17.17
C ALA A 199 0.04 -6.86 16.77
N SER A 200 0.37 -5.62 17.11
CA SER A 200 -0.48 -4.46 16.81
C SER A 200 -0.24 -3.82 15.43
N LEU A 201 1.00 -3.83 14.93
CA LEU A 201 1.39 -3.10 13.70
C LEU A 201 1.53 -4.00 12.46
N ASP A 202 1.62 -5.32 12.60
CA ASP A 202 1.71 -6.23 11.45
C ASP A 202 0.41 -6.21 10.62
N GLY A 203 0.54 -5.96 9.32
CA GLY A 203 -0.59 -5.73 8.41
C GLY A 203 -1.25 -4.36 8.53
N GLN A 204 -0.74 -3.44 9.34
CA GLN A 204 -1.25 -2.06 9.42
C GLN A 204 -0.61 -1.15 8.38
N ASN A 205 -1.31 -0.09 8.01
CA ASN A 205 -0.82 0.92 7.06
C ASN A 205 -0.24 2.12 7.82
N ILE A 206 0.94 2.61 7.40
CA ILE A 206 1.53 3.85 7.95
C ILE A 206 0.70 5.08 7.54
N TYR A 207 0.13 5.06 6.34
CA TYR A 207 -0.72 6.13 5.80
C TYR A 207 -2.06 5.54 5.34
N ASN A 208 -3.13 6.33 5.25
CA ASN A 208 -4.45 5.82 4.90
C ASN A 208 -4.43 5.05 3.56
N GLY A 209 -4.64 3.73 3.62
CA GLY A 209 -4.65 2.82 2.47
C GLY A 209 -3.28 2.43 1.88
N CYS A 210 -2.15 2.80 2.51
CA CYS A 210 -0.82 2.62 1.90
C CYS A 210 0.34 2.50 2.90
N CYS A 211 1.52 2.07 2.40
CA CYS A 211 2.71 1.76 3.19
C CYS A 211 2.41 0.73 4.29
N THR A 212 2.00 -0.47 3.87
CA THR A 212 1.59 -1.58 4.74
C THR A 212 2.82 -2.22 5.39
N LEU A 213 2.85 -2.23 6.72
CA LEU A 213 3.86 -2.89 7.52
C LEU A 213 3.67 -4.41 7.47
N ARG A 214 4.73 -5.16 7.18
CA ARG A 214 4.85 -6.60 7.46
C ARG A 214 5.98 -6.80 8.44
N ILE A 215 5.70 -7.44 9.57
CA ILE A 215 6.62 -7.48 10.70
C ILE A 215 6.89 -8.93 11.10
N ASP A 216 8.13 -9.36 10.90
CA ASP A 216 8.67 -10.63 11.38
C ASP A 216 9.63 -10.42 12.55
N PHE A 217 9.89 -11.47 13.33
CA PHE A 217 11.08 -11.47 14.20
C PHE A 217 12.34 -11.65 13.35
N SER A 218 13.34 -10.81 13.59
CA SER A 218 14.64 -10.96 12.95
C SER A 218 15.42 -12.13 13.55
N LYS A 219 16.22 -12.78 12.71
CA LYS A 219 17.21 -13.80 13.13
C LYS A 219 18.39 -13.20 13.90
N LEU A 220 18.53 -11.87 13.92
CA LEU A 220 19.54 -11.15 14.70
C LEU A 220 19.01 -10.91 16.11
N SER A 221 19.82 -11.17 17.13
CA SER A 221 19.51 -10.87 18.53
C SER A 221 19.79 -9.40 18.91
N ALA A 222 20.68 -8.72 18.17
CA ALA A 222 21.00 -7.31 18.36
C ALA A 222 21.42 -6.67 17.03
N LEU A 223 21.27 -5.34 16.94
CA LEU A 223 21.73 -4.54 15.81
C LEU A 223 23.06 -3.83 16.13
N ASN A 224 23.93 -3.77 15.13
CA ASN A 224 25.20 -3.04 15.18
C ASN A 224 25.12 -1.83 14.24
N VAL A 225 24.90 -0.65 14.82
CA VAL A 225 24.88 0.63 14.11
C VAL A 225 26.24 1.29 14.31
N LYS A 226 26.89 1.66 13.20
CA LYS A 226 28.23 2.28 13.21
C LYS A 226 28.21 3.79 12.92
N TYR A 227 27.12 4.29 12.34
CA TYR A 227 26.96 5.67 11.89
C TYR A 227 25.52 6.13 12.14
N ASN A 228 25.34 7.41 12.46
CA ASN A 228 24.02 8.03 12.65
C ASN A 228 23.65 8.87 11.42
N ASN A 229 22.97 8.24 10.45
CA ASN A 229 22.54 8.87 9.19
C ASN A 229 21.10 8.46 8.83
N ASP A 230 20.59 8.92 7.67
CA ASP A 230 19.22 8.65 7.21
C ASP A 230 18.86 7.15 7.05
N LYS A 231 19.88 6.28 7.02
CA LYS A 231 19.74 4.82 6.84
C LYS A 231 20.02 4.00 8.09
N SER A 232 20.74 4.53 9.08
CA SER A 232 20.97 3.84 10.34
C SER A 232 21.14 4.81 11.49
N ARG A 233 20.52 4.53 12.63
CA ARG A 233 20.67 5.36 13.83
C ARG A 233 20.62 4.54 15.11
N ASP A 234 21.54 4.86 16.01
CA ASP A 234 21.52 4.41 17.40
C ASP A 234 20.97 5.55 18.26
N PHE A 235 19.82 5.32 18.89
CA PHE A 235 19.18 6.27 19.77
C PHE A 235 19.77 6.27 21.19
N THR A 236 20.64 5.29 21.50
CA THR A 236 21.39 5.24 22.77
C THR A 236 22.73 5.97 22.70
N ARG A 237 23.20 6.31 21.49
CA ARG A 237 24.54 6.86 21.23
C ARG A 237 24.48 8.04 20.25
N ALA A 238 24.44 9.24 20.82
CA ALA A 238 24.50 10.50 20.07
C ALA A 238 25.93 10.86 19.60
N ASP A 239 26.94 10.13 20.07
CA ASP A 239 28.38 10.32 19.81
C ASP A 239 28.89 9.64 18.52
N LEU A 240 28.07 8.83 17.85
CA LEU A 240 28.45 8.17 16.59
C LEU A 240 28.52 9.16 15.41
N PRO A 241 29.55 9.05 14.55
CA PRO A 241 29.72 9.96 13.41
C PRO A 241 28.59 9.84 12.38
N SER A 242 28.22 10.97 11.76
CA SER A 242 27.12 11.03 10.79
C SER A 242 27.41 10.36 9.44
N GLY A 243 28.66 9.98 9.17
CA GLY A 243 29.02 9.18 7.99
C GLY A 243 29.00 9.93 6.65
N GLU A 244 28.92 11.26 6.63
CA GLU A 244 29.42 12.02 5.48
C GLU A 244 30.95 12.00 5.52
N LEU A 245 31.55 11.39 4.50
CA LEU A 245 32.99 11.42 4.25
C LEU A 245 33.21 11.80 2.78
N ASP A 246 34.04 12.81 2.57
CA ASP A 246 34.50 13.25 1.26
C ASP A 246 35.15 12.10 0.45
N PRO A 247 35.17 12.20 -0.90
CA PRO A 247 35.63 11.14 -1.81
C PRO A 247 37.16 10.92 -1.83
N ALA A 248 37.84 11.04 -0.68
CA ALA A 248 39.28 10.85 -0.49
C ALA A 248 39.63 9.73 0.53
N GLY A 249 38.64 9.15 1.22
CA GLY A 249 38.86 8.19 2.33
C GLY A 249 38.97 6.70 1.97
N ALA A 250 39.06 6.32 0.70
CA ALA A 250 38.90 4.93 0.25
C ALA A 250 40.10 3.98 0.48
N ALA A 251 41.11 4.39 1.29
CA ALA A 251 42.39 3.69 1.41
C ALA A 251 42.90 3.56 2.86
N ALA A 252 42.07 3.04 3.77
CA ALA A 252 42.54 2.64 5.10
C ALA A 252 41.69 1.49 5.70
N PHE A 253 42.37 0.41 6.13
CA PHE A 253 41.84 -0.76 6.88
C PHE A 253 40.74 -1.60 6.18
N GLY A 254 40.95 -2.85 5.78
CA GLY A 254 42.03 -3.79 6.07
C GLY A 254 41.53 -4.98 6.89
N VAL A 255 41.11 -6.06 6.21
CA VAL A 255 40.90 -7.38 6.83
C VAL A 255 41.58 -8.41 5.94
N ALA A 256 42.43 -9.25 6.55
CA ALA A 256 43.38 -10.10 5.84
C ALA A 256 42.78 -11.40 5.31
N LEU A 257 43.37 -11.88 4.21
CA LEU A 257 43.28 -13.28 3.76
C LEU A 257 44.60 -13.99 4.13
N PRO A 258 44.58 -15.18 4.77
CA PRO A 258 45.72 -16.09 4.83
C PRO A 258 45.83 -16.94 3.52
N PRO A 259 47.02 -17.49 3.19
CA PRO A 259 47.57 -17.26 1.84
C PRO A 259 48.05 -18.53 1.11
N TYR A 260 48.91 -18.33 0.09
CA TYR A 260 49.57 -19.29 -0.81
C TYR A 260 48.72 -19.79 -2.00
N GLY A 261 49.23 -19.84 -3.24
CA GLY A 261 50.55 -19.44 -3.75
C GLY A 261 50.54 -19.21 -5.27
N ALA A 262 51.53 -18.50 -5.80
CA ALA A 262 51.55 -18.02 -7.18
C ALA A 262 52.13 -19.04 -8.19
N ALA A 263 51.67 -18.98 -9.45
CA ALA A 263 52.56 -18.98 -10.64
C ALA A 263 51.83 -18.66 -11.97
N ALA A 264 52.42 -17.73 -12.74
CA ALA A 264 52.55 -17.66 -14.19
C ALA A 264 51.41 -18.08 -15.19
N PHE A 265 50.97 -17.08 -15.95
CA PHE A 265 50.51 -17.13 -17.35
C PHE A 265 51.68 -17.40 -18.36
N PRO A 266 51.53 -17.53 -19.71
CA PRO A 266 50.34 -17.55 -20.59
C PRO A 266 50.33 -18.78 -21.60
N PRO A 267 50.12 -18.69 -22.95
CA PRO A 267 48.83 -19.07 -23.55
C PRO A 267 48.86 -19.97 -24.84
N SER A 268 47.65 -20.29 -25.34
CA SER A 268 47.29 -20.49 -26.77
C SER A 268 47.42 -21.87 -27.50
N PHE A 269 46.38 -22.13 -28.32
CA PHE A 269 46.38 -22.73 -29.67
C PHE A 269 46.14 -24.26 -29.92
N HIS A 270 44.92 -24.55 -30.43
CA HIS A 270 44.50 -25.51 -31.48
C HIS A 270 44.76 -27.05 -31.50
N GLN A 271 43.70 -27.70 -32.01
CA GLN A 271 43.63 -28.84 -32.96
C GLN A 271 43.55 -30.34 -32.53
N HIS A 272 42.41 -30.91 -32.94
CA HIS A 272 42.23 -32.18 -33.70
C HIS A 272 42.15 -33.59 -33.03
N THR A 273 41.02 -34.23 -33.33
CA THR A 273 40.79 -35.66 -33.70
C THR A 273 41.05 -36.81 -32.71
N GLY A 274 40.05 -37.71 -32.57
CA GLY A 274 40.23 -39.07 -32.02
C GLY A 274 38.97 -39.77 -31.47
N LEU A 275 38.15 -40.38 -32.34
CA LEU A 275 37.19 -41.45 -32.00
C LEU A 275 37.86 -42.82 -32.26
N PRO A 276 37.51 -43.95 -31.58
CA PRO A 276 36.23 -44.68 -31.76
C PRO A 276 35.56 -45.24 -30.47
N VAL A 277 34.24 -45.17 -30.33
CA VAL A 277 33.20 -46.20 -30.64
C VAL A 277 33.20 -47.46 -29.75
N GLY A 278 32.10 -47.66 -29.01
CA GLY A 278 31.70 -48.91 -28.33
C GLY A 278 30.21 -48.90 -27.98
N ALA A 279 29.52 -50.02 -28.19
CA ALA A 279 28.04 -50.15 -28.28
C ALA A 279 27.62 -51.51 -27.66
N VAL A 280 26.41 -51.81 -27.14
CA VAL A 280 25.06 -51.18 -26.97
C VAL A 280 24.31 -52.05 -25.90
N PRO A 281 22.98 -51.94 -25.60
CA PRO A 281 22.02 -50.81 -25.52
C PRO A 281 21.15 -50.79 -24.21
N GLY A 282 20.40 -49.70 -24.00
CA GLY A 282 19.00 -49.79 -23.50
C GLY A 282 18.68 -49.54 -22.02
N SER A 283 18.04 -48.40 -21.72
CA SER A 283 16.74 -48.34 -21.00
C SER A 283 16.13 -46.92 -20.92
N LEU A 284 14.92 -46.78 -21.47
CA LEU A 284 13.80 -45.90 -21.06
C LEU A 284 14.03 -44.46 -20.51
N MET A 285 13.83 -43.50 -21.41
CA MET A 285 12.95 -42.31 -21.27
C MET A 285 12.79 -41.60 -19.90
N SER A 286 13.37 -40.40 -19.77
CA SER A 286 12.79 -39.26 -19.04
C SER A 286 13.51 -37.94 -19.40
N PRO A 287 12.81 -36.89 -19.89
CA PRO A 287 13.43 -35.58 -20.14
C PRO A 287 13.59 -34.76 -18.84
N PRO A 288 14.59 -33.86 -18.77
CA PRO A 288 14.80 -33.05 -17.58
C PRO A 288 13.68 -32.02 -17.41
N ARG A 289 13.03 -32.02 -16.25
CA ARG A 289 12.21 -30.88 -15.82
C ARG A 289 13.12 -29.70 -15.52
N MET A 290 13.33 -28.82 -16.50
CA MET A 290 13.64 -27.43 -16.20
C MET A 290 12.54 -26.92 -15.27
N ALA A 291 12.90 -26.63 -14.03
CA ALA A 291 12.05 -25.86 -13.14
C ALA A 291 11.97 -24.45 -13.72
N LEU A 292 10.97 -24.21 -14.57
CA LEU A 292 10.59 -22.87 -14.97
C LEU A 292 10.36 -22.08 -13.70
N GLN A 293 11.25 -21.14 -13.41
CA GLN A 293 11.21 -20.30 -12.24
C GLN A 293 9.99 -19.38 -12.41
N VAL A 294 8.83 -19.84 -11.91
CA VAL A 294 7.60 -19.07 -11.91
C VAL A 294 7.85 -17.84 -11.07
N ALA A 295 8.10 -16.72 -11.76
CA ALA A 295 8.13 -15.42 -11.15
C ALA A 295 6.77 -15.20 -10.43
N PRO A 296 6.76 -14.55 -9.26
CA PRO A 296 5.51 -14.20 -8.61
C PRO A 296 4.60 -13.43 -9.58
N PRO A 297 3.26 -13.53 -9.44
CA PRO A 297 2.33 -12.92 -10.38
C PRO A 297 2.67 -11.44 -10.56
N ALA A 298 2.97 -11.05 -11.80
CA ALA A 298 3.41 -9.70 -12.12
C ALA A 298 2.34 -8.70 -11.65
N GLY A 299 2.75 -7.76 -10.80
CA GLY A 299 1.89 -6.65 -10.43
C GLY A 299 1.44 -5.91 -11.70
N TYR A 300 0.16 -5.53 -11.75
CA TYR A 300 -0.41 -4.89 -12.94
C TYR A 300 0.31 -3.56 -13.24
N SER A 301 1.21 -3.56 -14.23
CA SER A 301 1.92 -2.38 -14.71
C SER A 301 1.22 -1.66 -15.86
N VAL A 302 0.11 -2.22 -16.36
CA VAL A 302 -0.72 -1.63 -17.41
C VAL A 302 -1.94 -0.94 -16.80
N LEU A 303 -2.15 0.30 -17.19
CA LEU A 303 -3.30 1.13 -16.82
C LEU A 303 -4.30 1.19 -17.98
N LEU A 304 -5.58 1.13 -17.66
CA LEU A 304 -6.68 1.50 -18.54
C LEU A 304 -7.07 2.94 -18.22
N VAL A 305 -6.95 3.81 -19.22
CA VAL A 305 -7.39 5.20 -19.20
C VAL A 305 -8.67 5.29 -20.01
N SER A 306 -9.73 5.85 -19.44
CA SER A 306 -11.06 6.02 -20.07
C SER A 306 -11.48 7.48 -20.04
N ASN A 307 -12.46 7.83 -20.88
CA ASN A 307 -13.00 9.19 -21.05
C ASN A 307 -11.97 10.19 -21.60
N LEU A 308 -11.18 9.74 -22.58
CA LEU A 308 -10.25 10.58 -23.35
C LEU A 308 -10.98 11.32 -24.47
N ASP A 309 -10.53 12.53 -24.80
CA ASP A 309 -10.88 13.21 -26.05
C ASP A 309 -10.24 12.46 -27.24
N PRO A 310 -11.03 11.91 -28.19
CA PRO A 310 -10.52 11.06 -29.26
C PRO A 310 -9.85 11.83 -30.42
N GLU A 311 -9.99 13.16 -30.47
CA GLU A 311 -9.40 14.01 -31.51
C GLU A 311 -8.12 14.70 -31.00
N ARG A 312 -8.08 15.08 -29.71
CA ARG A 312 -6.95 15.81 -29.11
C ARG A 312 -5.92 14.92 -28.42
N VAL A 313 -6.28 13.72 -27.95
CA VAL A 313 -5.34 12.84 -27.24
C VAL A 313 -4.62 11.88 -28.20
N SER A 314 -3.32 12.09 -28.37
CA SER A 314 -2.44 11.15 -29.07
C SER A 314 -1.72 10.19 -28.09
N PRO A 315 -1.13 9.07 -28.57
CA PRO A 315 -0.29 8.22 -27.73
C PRO A 315 0.91 8.96 -27.13
N HIS A 316 1.42 9.98 -27.82
CA HIS A 316 2.50 10.84 -27.33
C HIS A 316 2.04 11.77 -26.19
N CYS A 317 0.79 12.27 -26.22
CA CYS A 317 0.23 13.05 -25.11
C CYS A 317 0.19 12.22 -23.82
N LEU A 318 -0.25 10.96 -23.92
CA LEU A 318 -0.26 10.02 -22.80
C LEU A 318 1.16 9.64 -22.36
N PHE A 319 2.10 9.46 -23.30
CA PHE A 319 3.50 9.23 -22.99
C PHE A 319 4.11 10.36 -22.13
N ILE A 320 3.90 11.63 -22.51
CA ILE A 320 4.41 12.77 -21.72
C ILE A 320 3.72 12.85 -20.35
N LEU A 321 2.38 12.75 -20.31
CA LEU A 321 1.59 12.91 -19.08
C LEU A 321 1.91 11.84 -18.04
N PHE A 322 1.92 10.56 -18.44
CA PHE A 322 2.28 9.45 -17.56
C PHE A 322 3.79 9.40 -17.30
N GLY A 323 4.60 9.92 -18.22
CA GLY A 323 6.06 10.08 -18.13
C GLY A 323 6.56 10.93 -16.96
N VAL A 324 5.69 11.72 -16.31
CA VAL A 324 5.99 12.47 -15.08
C VAL A 324 6.03 11.54 -13.85
N TYR A 325 5.30 10.42 -13.89
CA TYR A 325 5.10 9.50 -12.76
C TYR A 325 5.85 8.17 -12.91
N GLY A 326 6.34 7.86 -14.12
CA GLY A 326 7.12 6.67 -14.40
C GLY A 326 7.57 6.57 -15.85
N ASP A 327 8.41 5.59 -16.15
CA ASP A 327 8.92 5.36 -17.50
C ASP A 327 7.91 4.53 -18.30
N VAL A 328 7.15 5.19 -19.18
CA VAL A 328 6.13 4.58 -20.04
C VAL A 328 6.78 3.70 -21.10
N GLN A 329 6.46 2.40 -21.11
CA GLN A 329 6.97 1.44 -22.08
C GLN A 329 6.19 1.44 -23.39
N ARG A 330 4.84 1.47 -23.32
CA ARG A 330 3.96 1.38 -24.49
C ARG A 330 2.65 2.11 -24.24
N VAL A 331 2.08 2.69 -25.30
CA VAL A 331 0.74 3.26 -25.29
C VAL A 331 -0.06 2.69 -26.46
N LYS A 332 -1.30 2.25 -26.20
CA LYS A 332 -2.26 1.83 -27.23
C LYS A 332 -3.61 2.49 -27.01
N ILE A 333 -4.01 3.40 -27.90
CA ILE A 333 -5.39 3.87 -27.98
C ILE A 333 -6.23 2.81 -28.69
N LEU A 334 -7.42 2.51 -28.18
CA LEU A 334 -8.27 1.45 -28.73
C LEU A 334 -8.96 1.94 -30.01
N PHE A 335 -8.68 1.31 -31.16
CA PHE A 335 -9.25 1.69 -32.46
C PHE A 335 -10.79 1.80 -32.44
N ASN A 336 -11.48 0.78 -31.93
CA ASN A 336 -12.95 0.74 -31.82
C ASN A 336 -13.53 1.69 -30.75
N LYS A 337 -12.70 2.23 -29.84
CA LYS A 337 -13.12 3.08 -28.72
C LYS A 337 -12.00 4.06 -28.36
N LYS A 338 -11.79 5.06 -29.21
CA LYS A 338 -10.67 6.03 -29.08
C LYS A 338 -10.71 6.83 -27.75
N GLU A 339 -11.86 6.88 -27.08
CA GLU A 339 -12.04 7.35 -25.69
C GLU A 339 -11.26 6.53 -24.63
N ASN A 340 -10.74 5.35 -24.98
CA ASN A 340 -10.01 4.44 -24.10
C ASN A 340 -8.59 4.18 -24.61
N ALA A 341 -7.63 4.12 -23.69
CA ALA A 341 -6.25 3.75 -23.97
C ALA A 341 -5.67 2.82 -22.91
N LEU A 342 -4.69 2.01 -23.32
CA LEU A 342 -3.84 1.23 -22.43
C LEU A 342 -2.45 1.87 -22.36
N VAL A 343 -1.95 2.12 -21.15
CA VAL A 343 -0.61 2.67 -20.89
C VAL A 343 0.16 1.66 -20.06
N GLN A 344 1.27 1.13 -20.59
CA GLN A 344 2.16 0.22 -19.88
C GLN A 344 3.30 1.02 -19.24
N MET A 345 3.41 1.01 -17.91
CA MET A 345 4.54 1.56 -17.16
C MET A 345 5.68 0.52 -17.05
N SER A 346 6.88 0.95 -16.64
CA SER A 346 8.01 0.02 -16.46
C SER A 346 7.81 -0.95 -15.29
N ASP A 347 7.09 -0.54 -14.25
CA ASP A 347 6.81 -1.34 -13.06
C ASP A 347 5.41 -1.04 -12.49
N ALA A 348 4.88 -1.98 -11.70
CA ALA A 348 3.60 -1.87 -11.01
C ALA A 348 3.56 -0.69 -10.02
N THR A 349 4.68 -0.37 -9.35
CA THR A 349 4.75 0.78 -8.42
C THR A 349 4.46 2.10 -9.13
N GLN A 350 5.09 2.33 -10.29
CA GLN A 350 4.85 3.51 -11.13
C GLN A 350 3.44 3.54 -11.71
N ALA A 351 2.88 2.39 -12.08
CA ALA A 351 1.49 2.30 -12.51
C ALA A 351 0.51 2.72 -11.41
N GLN A 352 0.69 2.24 -10.20
CA GLN A 352 -0.14 2.67 -9.07
C GLN A 352 0.03 4.16 -8.75
N LEU A 353 1.27 4.68 -8.80
CA LEU A 353 1.55 6.10 -8.56
C LEU A 353 0.86 6.99 -9.59
N ALA A 354 1.01 6.70 -10.88
CA ALA A 354 0.34 7.41 -11.97
C ALA A 354 -1.20 7.34 -11.82
N MET A 355 -1.76 6.17 -11.47
CA MET A 355 -3.19 6.01 -11.22
C MET A 355 -3.67 6.91 -10.06
N SER A 356 -2.93 6.96 -8.94
CA SER A 356 -3.31 7.74 -7.75
C SER A 356 -3.34 9.26 -8.00
N HIS A 357 -2.53 9.75 -8.95
CA HIS A 357 -2.42 11.18 -9.26
C HIS A 357 -3.26 11.63 -10.46
N LEU A 358 -3.45 10.77 -11.47
CA LEU A 358 -4.15 11.10 -12.72
C LEU A 358 -5.62 10.68 -12.76
N ASN A 359 -6.07 9.76 -11.90
CA ASN A 359 -7.48 9.38 -11.86
C ASN A 359 -8.36 10.55 -11.36
N GLY A 360 -9.34 10.96 -12.16
CA GLY A 360 -10.24 12.08 -11.85
C GLY A 360 -9.69 13.45 -12.26
N GLN A 361 -8.55 13.53 -12.95
CA GLN A 361 -8.02 14.78 -13.48
C GLN A 361 -8.73 15.21 -14.75
N ARG A 362 -8.65 16.50 -15.08
CA ARG A 362 -9.16 17.04 -16.34
C ARG A 362 -8.07 17.08 -17.41
N LEU A 363 -8.46 16.72 -18.63
CA LEU A 363 -7.66 16.80 -19.84
C LEU A 363 -8.60 17.13 -21.01
N HIS A 364 -8.44 18.29 -21.64
CA HIS A 364 -9.28 18.74 -22.77
C HIS A 364 -10.78 18.75 -22.44
N GLY A 365 -11.14 19.27 -21.25
CA GLY A 365 -12.51 19.33 -20.72
C GLY A 365 -12.98 18.04 -20.03
N ASN A 366 -12.43 16.88 -20.43
CA ASN A 366 -12.87 15.57 -19.97
C ASN A 366 -12.19 15.16 -18.66
N VAL A 367 -12.99 14.63 -17.72
CA VAL A 367 -12.48 14.01 -16.48
C VAL A 367 -12.02 12.59 -16.80
N ILE A 368 -10.71 12.37 -16.89
CA ILE A 368 -10.14 11.07 -17.25
C ILE A 368 -10.25 10.10 -16.07
N ARG A 369 -10.58 8.83 -16.35
CA ARG A 369 -10.60 7.76 -15.34
C ARG A 369 -9.43 6.82 -15.58
N VAL A 370 -8.56 6.67 -14.58
CA VAL A 370 -7.39 5.78 -14.64
C VAL A 370 -7.60 4.62 -13.69
N THR A 371 -7.47 3.39 -14.21
CA THR A 371 -7.70 2.15 -13.46
C THR A 371 -6.66 1.10 -13.84
N LEU A 372 -6.47 0.07 -13.01
CA LEU A 372 -5.66 -1.08 -13.40
C LEU A 372 -6.29 -1.84 -14.57
N SER A 373 -5.49 -2.13 -15.59
CA SER A 373 -5.91 -2.99 -16.69
C SER A 373 -5.83 -4.47 -16.30
N LYS A 374 -6.76 -5.28 -16.81
CA LYS A 374 -6.69 -6.75 -16.73
C LYS A 374 -5.62 -7.34 -17.66
N HIS A 375 -5.11 -6.56 -18.61
CA HIS A 375 -4.07 -7.00 -19.53
C HIS A 375 -2.68 -6.85 -18.89
N PRO A 376 -1.83 -7.91 -18.87
CA PRO A 376 -0.50 -7.83 -18.26
C PRO A 376 0.52 -7.05 -19.11
N VAL A 377 0.30 -6.94 -20.42
CA VAL A 377 1.20 -6.28 -21.39
C VAL A 377 0.35 -5.62 -22.49
N VAL A 378 0.79 -4.46 -22.99
CA VAL A 378 0.20 -3.82 -24.18
C VAL A 378 0.73 -4.49 -25.44
N GLN A 379 -0.17 -5.07 -26.24
CA GLN A 379 0.19 -5.73 -27.50
C GLN A 379 0.40 -4.71 -28.62
N LEU A 380 1.58 -4.78 -29.25
CA LEU A 380 1.88 -4.04 -30.48
C LEU A 380 1.03 -4.56 -31.66
N PRO A 381 0.78 -3.74 -32.71
CA PRO A 381 0.07 -4.18 -33.90
C PRO A 381 0.87 -5.30 -34.59
N ARG A 382 0.19 -6.34 -35.06
CA ARG A 382 0.83 -7.41 -35.84
C ARG A 382 1.14 -6.89 -37.24
N GLY A 383 2.22 -7.36 -37.87
CA GLY A 383 2.55 -7.01 -39.26
C GLY A 383 1.39 -7.40 -40.20
N GLY A 384 0.66 -6.40 -40.69
CA GLY A 384 -0.64 -6.58 -41.37
C GLY A 384 -1.76 -5.68 -40.81
N ALA A 385 -1.57 -5.08 -39.63
CA ALA A 385 -2.47 -4.05 -39.12
C ALA A 385 -2.42 -2.77 -39.98
N GLY A 386 -3.57 -2.16 -40.25
CA GLY A 386 -3.68 -0.95 -41.08
C GLY A 386 -2.92 0.25 -40.49
N SER A 387 -2.60 1.23 -41.34
CA SER A 387 -1.78 2.41 -40.98
C SER A 387 -2.27 3.13 -39.71
N GLU A 388 -3.59 3.20 -39.50
CA GLU A 388 -4.19 3.83 -38.30
C GLU A 388 -3.97 3.06 -37.00
N GLU A 389 -3.92 1.72 -37.00
CA GLU A 389 -3.62 0.98 -35.75
C GLU A 389 -2.15 1.13 -35.35
N GLN A 390 -1.27 1.37 -36.32
CA GLN A 390 0.14 1.68 -36.11
C GLN A 390 0.35 3.09 -35.55
N THR A 391 -0.45 4.09 -35.94
CA THR A 391 -0.35 5.43 -35.33
C THR A 391 -0.95 5.46 -33.91
N LEU A 392 -1.98 4.66 -33.63
CA LEU A 392 -2.62 4.56 -32.31
C LEU A 392 -1.84 3.71 -31.29
N THR A 393 -0.85 2.92 -31.72
CA THR A 393 -0.04 2.05 -30.84
C THR A 393 1.45 2.36 -30.98
N GLN A 394 2.07 2.92 -29.94
CA GLN A 394 3.48 3.33 -29.96
C GLN A 394 4.30 2.65 -28.84
N ASP A 395 5.52 2.25 -29.18
CA ASP A 395 6.52 1.72 -28.25
C ASP A 395 7.50 2.83 -27.85
N PHE A 396 7.67 3.01 -26.55
CA PHE A 396 8.51 4.03 -25.94
C PHE A 396 9.61 3.43 -25.06
N SER A 397 9.74 2.10 -24.97
CA SER A 397 10.72 1.42 -24.10
C SER A 397 12.16 1.95 -24.25
N GLY A 398 12.57 2.29 -25.47
CA GLY A 398 13.87 2.89 -25.80
C GLY A 398 14.01 4.39 -25.48
N SER A 399 12.92 5.12 -25.19
CA SER A 399 12.86 6.59 -25.22
C SER A 399 13.93 7.30 -24.38
N ALA A 400 14.55 8.33 -24.96
CA ALA A 400 15.48 9.22 -24.26
C ALA A 400 14.78 10.14 -23.24
N LEU A 401 13.45 10.24 -23.29
CA LEU A 401 12.66 11.11 -22.41
C LEU A 401 12.25 10.43 -21.09
N HIS A 402 12.63 9.17 -20.89
CA HIS A 402 12.47 8.45 -19.63
C HIS A 402 13.23 9.12 -18.49
N ARG A 403 12.50 9.49 -17.44
CA ARG A 403 13.01 10.28 -16.31
C ARG A 403 13.59 9.40 -15.20
N PHE A 404 13.26 8.12 -15.16
CA PHE A 404 13.53 7.23 -14.02
C PHE A 404 14.57 6.13 -14.29
N LYS A 405 15.08 6.03 -15.53
CA LYS A 405 16.14 5.09 -15.99
C LYS A 405 17.39 4.99 -15.10
N LYS A 406 17.73 6.02 -14.33
CA LYS A 406 18.88 6.02 -13.39
C LYS A 406 18.40 5.77 -11.95
N PRO A 407 18.67 4.59 -11.35
CA PRO A 407 18.34 4.31 -9.96
C PRO A 407 18.95 5.36 -9.02
N GLY A 408 18.18 5.84 -8.04
CA GLY A 408 18.63 6.87 -7.11
C GLY A 408 18.71 8.29 -7.68
N SER A 409 18.18 8.54 -8.89
CA SER A 409 18.04 9.91 -9.40
C SER A 409 17.14 10.76 -8.51
N LYS A 410 17.42 12.07 -8.43
CA LYS A 410 16.60 13.02 -7.65
C LYS A 410 15.14 13.10 -8.14
N ASN A 411 14.83 12.58 -9.33
CA ASN A 411 13.49 12.58 -9.91
C ASN A 411 12.50 11.77 -9.06
N PHE A 412 12.92 10.64 -8.48
CA PHE A 412 12.07 9.83 -7.59
C PHE A 412 11.58 10.60 -6.35
N ASN A 413 12.32 11.60 -5.90
CA ASN A 413 11.97 12.44 -4.75
C ASN A 413 11.13 13.68 -5.14
N ASN A 414 10.90 13.91 -6.43
CA ASN A 414 10.24 15.12 -6.97
C ASN A 414 9.04 14.78 -7.87
N ILE A 415 8.31 13.72 -7.52
CA ILE A 415 7.02 13.39 -8.13
C ILE A 415 5.92 14.04 -7.29
N PHE A 416 5.06 14.83 -7.94
CA PHE A 416 3.98 15.59 -7.29
C PHE A 416 2.66 15.40 -8.03
N PRO A 417 1.50 15.48 -7.34
CA PRO A 417 0.20 15.49 -8.00
C PRO A 417 0.06 16.68 -8.97
N PRO A 418 -0.84 16.62 -9.95
CA PRO A 418 -1.13 17.74 -10.85
C PRO A 418 -1.50 19.01 -10.07
N SER A 419 -0.87 20.11 -10.45
CA SER A 419 -0.98 21.42 -9.81
C SER A 419 -0.95 22.51 -10.86
N ALA A 420 -1.58 23.65 -10.58
CA ALA A 420 -1.51 24.82 -11.47
C ALA A 420 -0.09 25.43 -11.57
N THR A 421 0.81 25.09 -10.63
CA THR A 421 2.23 25.50 -10.68
C THR A 421 3.08 24.40 -11.31
N LEU A 422 3.80 24.77 -12.36
CA LEU A 422 4.79 23.97 -13.06
C LEU A 422 6.21 24.34 -12.59
N HIS A 423 7.06 23.33 -12.49
CA HIS A 423 8.50 23.45 -12.32
C HIS A 423 9.17 23.28 -13.67
N LEU A 424 9.83 24.35 -14.12
CA LEU A 424 10.57 24.46 -15.36
C LEU A 424 12.06 24.24 -15.06
N SER A 425 12.71 23.44 -15.88
CA SER A 425 14.10 23.05 -15.68
C SER A 425 14.85 22.88 -17.00
N ASN A 426 16.18 22.94 -16.94
CA ASN A 426 17.06 22.99 -18.11
C ASN A 426 16.82 24.25 -18.98
N ILE A 427 16.59 25.39 -18.31
CA ILE A 427 16.46 26.70 -18.96
C ILE A 427 17.87 27.23 -19.28
N PRO A 428 18.17 27.60 -20.54
CA PRO A 428 19.45 28.20 -20.90
C PRO A 428 19.54 29.64 -20.39
N SER A 429 20.75 30.11 -20.05
CA SER A 429 20.98 31.46 -19.51
C SER A 429 20.68 32.60 -20.49
N SER A 430 20.54 32.29 -21.77
CA SER A 430 20.09 33.18 -22.84
C SER A 430 18.59 33.51 -22.78
N VAL A 431 17.78 32.65 -22.15
CA VAL A 431 16.32 32.78 -22.12
C VAL A 431 15.86 33.54 -20.88
N GLY A 432 15.25 34.70 -21.13
CA GLY A 432 14.66 35.56 -20.11
C GLY A 432 13.33 35.07 -19.55
N GLU A 433 12.79 35.83 -18.60
CA GLU A 433 11.45 35.58 -18.03
C GLU A 433 10.35 35.79 -19.07
N ASP A 434 10.44 36.91 -19.80
CA ASP A 434 9.41 37.32 -20.75
C ASP A 434 9.34 36.34 -21.93
N ALA A 435 10.48 35.87 -22.45
CA ALA A 435 10.55 34.83 -23.47
C ALA A 435 9.86 33.50 -23.04
N LEU A 436 9.88 33.14 -21.76
CA LEU A 436 9.15 31.98 -21.24
C LEU A 436 7.65 32.29 -21.07
N LYS A 437 7.27 33.48 -20.62
CA LYS A 437 5.86 33.90 -20.57
C LYS A 437 5.23 33.95 -21.96
N ASP A 438 5.95 34.49 -22.94
CA ASP A 438 5.55 34.58 -24.34
C ASP A 438 5.44 33.17 -24.95
N LEU A 439 6.38 32.27 -24.64
CA LEU A 439 6.29 30.88 -25.08
C LEU A 439 5.00 30.21 -24.60
N PHE A 440 4.67 30.30 -23.31
CA PHE A 440 3.43 29.73 -22.76
C PHE A 440 2.18 30.44 -23.34
N SER A 441 2.21 31.77 -23.44
CA SER A 441 1.09 32.57 -23.97
C SER A 441 0.84 32.32 -25.46
N SER A 442 1.88 32.08 -26.26
CA SER A 442 1.77 31.72 -27.69
C SER A 442 1.08 30.37 -27.93
N ARG A 443 1.06 29.50 -26.92
CA ARG A 443 0.29 28.23 -26.92
C ARG A 443 -1.10 28.37 -26.30
N GLY A 444 -1.50 29.58 -25.88
CA GLY A 444 -2.80 29.87 -25.27
C GLY A 444 -2.85 29.73 -23.74
N PHE A 445 -1.72 29.56 -23.04
CA PHE A 445 -1.71 29.37 -21.58
C PHE A 445 -1.51 30.70 -20.84
N ALA A 446 -2.44 31.03 -19.95
CA ALA A 446 -2.42 32.30 -19.20
C ALA A 446 -1.50 32.21 -17.98
N VAL A 447 -0.31 32.82 -18.06
CA VAL A 447 0.66 32.86 -16.95
C VAL A 447 0.23 33.85 -15.88
N LYS A 448 -0.12 33.35 -14.69
CA LYS A 448 -0.50 34.15 -13.51
C LYS A 448 0.70 34.62 -12.70
N ALA A 449 1.70 33.76 -12.51
CA ALA A 449 2.90 34.06 -11.74
C ALA A 449 4.12 33.36 -12.33
N PHE A 450 5.30 33.96 -12.17
CA PHE A 450 6.58 33.40 -12.60
C PHE A 450 7.66 33.74 -11.59
N LYS A 451 8.61 32.82 -11.37
CA LYS A 451 9.74 33.03 -10.45
C LYS A 451 10.95 32.18 -10.82
N PHE A 452 12.07 32.82 -11.17
CA PHE A 452 13.36 32.13 -11.28
C PHE A 452 13.91 31.68 -9.91
N PHE A 453 14.63 30.56 -9.88
CA PHE A 453 15.43 30.18 -8.72
C PHE A 453 16.73 31.00 -8.67
N GLN A 454 16.99 31.63 -7.50
CA GLN A 454 18.00 32.69 -7.33
C GLN A 454 19.45 32.27 -7.63
N LYS A 455 19.81 30.98 -7.51
CA LYS A 455 21.22 30.55 -7.64
C LYS A 455 21.74 30.52 -9.09
N ASP A 456 20.93 30.09 -10.05
CA ASP A 456 21.44 29.74 -11.39
C ASP A 456 20.54 30.16 -12.57
N ARG A 457 19.28 30.59 -12.35
CA ARG A 457 18.23 30.80 -13.38
C ARG A 457 17.92 29.62 -14.32
N LYS A 458 18.66 28.51 -14.26
CA LYS A 458 18.41 27.23 -14.97
C LYS A 458 17.06 26.57 -14.67
N MET A 459 16.39 27.06 -13.64
CA MET A 459 15.16 26.53 -13.07
C MET A 459 14.19 27.69 -12.78
N ALA A 460 12.90 27.48 -12.99
CA ALA A 460 11.86 28.43 -12.63
C ALA A 460 10.58 27.72 -12.14
N LEU A 461 9.73 28.48 -11.45
CA LEU A 461 8.35 28.13 -11.18
C LEU A 461 7.46 29.03 -12.04
N LEU A 462 6.41 28.45 -12.63
CA LEU A 462 5.43 29.15 -13.47
C LEU A 462 4.05 28.66 -13.07
N GLN A 463 3.13 29.57 -12.74
CA GLN A 463 1.75 29.26 -12.36
C GLN A 463 0.78 29.66 -13.47
N LEU A 464 -0.10 28.73 -13.85
CA LEU A 464 -1.14 28.91 -14.86
C LEU A 464 -2.52 29.13 -14.22
N ALA A 465 -3.56 29.37 -15.03
CA ALA A 465 -4.84 29.78 -14.47
C ALA A 465 -5.59 28.64 -13.78
N SER A 466 -5.37 27.39 -14.21
CA SER A 466 -5.97 26.18 -13.66
C SER A 466 -4.99 24.99 -13.65
N VAL A 467 -5.37 23.89 -12.96
CA VAL A 467 -4.61 22.62 -13.01
C VAL A 467 -4.70 21.97 -14.40
N GLU A 468 -5.83 22.14 -15.08
CA GLU A 468 -6.07 21.63 -16.43
C GLU A 468 -5.14 22.30 -17.46
N GLU A 469 -5.03 23.62 -17.43
CA GLU A 469 -4.04 24.35 -18.25
C GLU A 469 -2.61 23.89 -17.96
N ALA A 470 -2.27 23.57 -16.71
CA ALA A 470 -0.95 23.07 -16.36
C ALA A 470 -0.69 21.65 -16.86
N VAL A 471 -1.71 20.78 -16.90
CA VAL A 471 -1.65 19.47 -17.56
C VAL A 471 -1.44 19.64 -19.07
N GLU A 472 -2.21 20.50 -19.72
CA GLU A 472 -2.11 20.74 -21.17
C GLU A 472 -0.77 21.39 -21.56
N ALA A 473 -0.30 22.38 -20.78
CA ALA A 473 0.99 23.03 -21.00
C ALA A 473 2.16 22.08 -20.78
N LEU A 474 2.07 21.18 -19.79
CA LEU A 474 3.07 20.13 -19.60
C LEU A 474 3.14 19.19 -20.80
N ILE A 475 2.00 18.83 -21.40
CA ILE A 475 1.97 18.01 -22.61
C ILE A 475 2.52 18.76 -23.83
N ALA A 476 2.18 20.04 -24.00
CA ALA A 476 2.53 20.82 -25.18
C ALA A 476 3.97 21.36 -25.19
N LEU A 477 4.59 21.56 -24.03
CA LEU A 477 5.88 22.27 -23.89
C LEU A 477 7.00 21.39 -23.30
N HIS A 478 6.72 20.14 -22.90
CA HIS A 478 7.80 19.24 -22.47
C HIS A 478 8.71 18.84 -23.64
N ASP A 479 10.01 18.86 -23.39
CA ASP A 479 11.07 18.60 -24.37
C ASP A 479 11.14 19.61 -25.53
N GLN A 480 10.47 20.77 -25.41
CA GLN A 480 10.61 21.83 -26.40
C GLN A 480 12.04 22.41 -26.37
N GLN A 481 12.69 22.48 -27.54
CA GLN A 481 13.98 23.12 -27.70
C GLN A 481 13.86 24.64 -27.44
N LEU A 482 14.71 25.16 -26.56
CA LEU A 482 14.79 26.59 -26.22
C LEU A 482 15.99 27.29 -26.85
N ASP A 483 17.13 26.59 -26.86
CA ASP A 483 18.41 27.07 -27.40
C ASP A 483 19.22 25.86 -27.89
N HIS A 484 20.38 26.07 -28.51
CA HIS A 484 21.25 25.07 -29.13
C HIS A 484 21.38 23.79 -28.28
N ASN A 485 20.68 22.72 -28.70
CA ASN A 485 20.64 21.40 -28.05
C ASN A 485 20.15 21.38 -26.57
N GLN A 486 19.46 22.43 -26.10
CA GLN A 486 18.86 22.50 -24.76
C GLN A 486 17.32 22.47 -24.84
N HIS A 487 16.75 21.42 -24.24
CA HIS A 487 15.32 21.15 -24.24
C HIS A 487 14.69 21.43 -22.87
N LEU A 488 13.57 22.15 -22.85
CA LEU A 488 12.81 22.49 -21.65
C LEU A 488 12.25 21.24 -20.97
N ARG A 489 12.47 21.11 -19.67
CA ARG A 489 11.94 20.00 -18.87
C ARG A 489 10.88 20.49 -17.89
N VAL A 490 9.62 20.26 -18.27
CA VAL A 490 8.42 20.60 -17.48
C VAL A 490 8.01 19.44 -16.56
N SER A 491 7.66 19.76 -15.30
CA SER A 491 7.10 18.86 -14.28
C SER A 491 6.09 19.62 -13.39
N PHE A 492 5.23 18.95 -12.63
CA PHE A 492 4.41 19.61 -11.60
C PHE A 492 5.24 20.06 -10.39
N SER A 493 4.70 20.97 -9.58
CA SER A 493 5.36 21.50 -8.38
C SER A 493 4.39 21.62 -7.21
N LYS A 494 4.82 21.19 -6.03
CA LYS A 494 4.11 21.46 -4.76
C LYS A 494 4.23 22.91 -4.28
N SER A 495 5.15 23.70 -4.84
CA SER A 495 5.38 25.08 -4.42
C SER A 495 4.35 26.01 -5.03
N THR A 496 3.78 26.90 -4.22
CA THR A 496 3.08 28.10 -4.67
C THR A 496 4.08 29.27 -4.79
N ILE A 497 3.77 30.24 -5.65
CA ILE A 497 4.58 31.44 -5.91
C ILE A 497 3.71 32.68 -5.98
#